data_AF-A0A397MCX1-F1
#
_entry.id   AF-A0A397MCX1-F1
#
_cell.length_a   1.000
_cell.length_b   1.000
_cell.length_c   1.000
_cell.angle_alpha   90.00
_cell.angle_beta   90.00
_cell.angle_gamma   90.00
#
_symmetry.space_group_name_H-M   'P 1'
#
loop_
_entity.id
_entity.type
_entity.pdbx_description
1 polymer ?
#
loop_
_entity_poly.entity_id
_entity_poly.type
_entity_poly.pdbx_seq_one_letter_code
_entity_poly.pdbx_strand_id
1 'polypeptide(L)' 'MSADSEQDPPRYVVLKASGSRYAYVNDTHERRTVTRWDILKANGWDKAELQCKRLNEEYERGQTNG' A
#
# COMPACT_ATOMS: atom_id res chain seq x y z
N MET A 1 26.13 -15.12 11.51
CA MET A 1 25.28 -13.95 11.84
C MET A 1 24.51 -13.63 10.58
N SER A 2 23.27 -14.12 10.48
CA SER A 2 22.43 -13.93 9.30
C SER A 2 22.05 -12.45 9.24
N ALA A 3 22.48 -11.75 8.20
CA ALA A 3 21.94 -10.44 7.90
C ALA A 3 20.49 -10.67 7.46
N ASP A 4 19.56 -10.50 8.39
CA ASP A 4 18.19 -10.13 8.03
C ASP A 4 18.35 -8.86 7.21
N SER A 5 18.21 -8.98 5.89
CA SER A 5 18.03 -7.83 5.03
C SER A 5 16.75 -7.15 5.54
N GLU A 6 16.90 -6.17 6.43
CA GLU A 6 15.85 -5.25 6.83
C GLU A 6 15.41 -4.53 5.56
N GLN A 7 14.51 -5.15 4.79
CA GLN A 7 13.79 -4.47 3.75
C GLN A 7 13.06 -3.33 4.45
N ASP A 8 13.35 -2.11 4.02
CA ASP A 8 12.63 -0.94 4.48
C ASP A 8 11.13 -1.24 4.41
N PRO A 9 10.37 -0.90 5.47
CA PRO A 9 8.95 -1.20 5.50
C PRO A 9 8.25 -0.55 4.30
N PRO A 10 7.24 -1.21 3.69
CA PRO A 10 6.54 -0.65 2.54
C PRO A 10 5.99 0.74 2.82
N ARG A 11 6.26 1.69 1.92
CA ARG A 11 5.76 3.07 2.03
C ARG A 11 4.23 3.12 1.95
N TYR A 12 3.65 2.30 1.08
CA TYR A 12 2.21 2.22 0.91
C TYR A 12 1.66 0.94 1.52
N VAL A 13 0.55 1.06 2.25
CA VAL A 13 -0.13 -0.07 2.92
C VAL A 13 -1.64 -0.03 2.68
N VAL A 14 -2.26 -1.21 2.59
CA VAL A 14 -3.72 -1.33 2.61
C VAL A 14 -4.20 -1.43 4.05
N LEU A 15 -5.02 -0.48 4.50
CA LEU A 15 -5.67 -0.52 5.80
C LEU A 15 -7.10 -1.05 5.69
N LYS A 16 -7.39 -2.01 6.57
CA LYS A 16 -8.74 -2.51 6.83
C LYS A 16 -9.27 -1.89 8.12
N ALA A 17 -10.04 -0.83 7.98
CA ALA A 17 -10.77 -0.29 9.12
C ALA A 17 -11.95 -1.22 9.47
N SER A 18 -11.96 -1.77 10.68
CA SER A 18 -13.04 -2.63 11.16
C SER A 18 -14.38 -1.91 11.07
N GLY A 19 -15.35 -2.51 10.38
CA GLY A 19 -16.67 -1.90 10.15
C GLY A 19 -16.74 -0.91 8.98
N SER A 20 -15.64 -0.65 8.27
CA SER A 20 -15.67 0.19 7.07
C SER A 20 -16.00 -0.63 5.82
N ARG A 21 -16.80 -0.05 4.92
CA ARG A 21 -17.05 -0.56 3.56
C ARG A 21 -15.90 -0.25 2.58
N TYR A 22 -14.82 0.36 3.05
CA TYR A 22 -13.72 0.79 2.21
C TYR A 22 -12.40 0.14 2.63
N ALA A 23 -11.61 -0.25 1.63
CA ALA A 23 -10.19 -0.54 1.77
C ALA A 23 -9.42 0.74 1.43
N TYR A 24 -8.49 1.14 2.29
CA TYR A 24 -7.75 2.40 2.15
C TYR A 24 -6.31 2.10 1.78
N VAL A 25 -5.79 2.72 0.73
CA VAL A 25 -4.36 2.70 0.44
C VAL A 25 -3.76 3.95 1.08
N ASN A 26 -2.92 3.77 2.08
CA ASN A 26 -2.29 4.84 2.84
C ASN A 26 -0.81 4.95 2.50
N ASP A 27 -0.32 6.19 2.41
CA ASP A 27 1.11 6.52 2.47
C ASP A 27 1.52 6.68 3.94
N THR A 28 2.41 5.82 4.41
CA THR A 28 2.89 5.80 5.80
C THR A 28 3.85 6.95 6.10
N HIS A 29 4.58 7.46 5.09
CA HIS A 29 5.51 8.58 5.24
C HIS A 29 4.75 9.91 5.30
N GLU A 30 3.79 10.10 4.39
CA GLU A 30 2.97 11.32 4.32
C GLU A 30 1.77 11.28 5.26
N ARG A 31 1.53 10.14 5.94
CA ARG A 31 0.43 9.91 6.89
C ARG A 31 -0.94 10.27 6.33
N ARG A 32 -1.18 9.96 5.05
CA ARG A 32 -2.42 10.27 4.34
C ARG A 32 -2.97 9.10 3.55
N THR A 33 -4.27 9.12 3.33
CA THR A 33 -4.92 8.21 2.37
C THR A 33 -4.70 8.71 0.95
N VAL A 34 -4.11 7.87 0.11
CA VAL A 34 -3.90 8.12 -1.32
C VAL A 34 -5.17 7.83 -2.09
N THR A 35 -5.77 6.66 -1.83
CA THR A 35 -7.03 6.25 -2.47
C THR A 35 -7.82 5.30 -1.59
N ARG A 36 -9.10 5.11 -1.91
CA ARG A 36 -9.98 4.15 -1.25
C ARG A 36 -10.82 3.38 -2.26
N TRP A 37 -11.09 2.12 -1.95
CA TRP A 37 -11.88 1.22 -2.79
C TRP A 37 -13.07 0.68 -2.01
N ASP A 38 -14.26 0.71 -2.63
CA ASP A 38 -15.46 0.12 -2.04
C ASP A 38 -15.38 -1.40 -2.10
N ILE A 39 -15.29 -2.06 -0.94
CA ILE A 39 -15.05 -3.50 -0.84
C ILE A 39 -16.28 -4.32 -1.20
N LEU A 40 -17.46 -3.71 -1.19
CA LEU A 40 -18.71 -4.37 -1.56
C LEU A 40 -18.96 -4.33 -3.08
N LYS A 41 -18.08 -3.66 -3.84
CA LYS A 41 -18.18 -3.58 -5.30
C LYS A 41 -16.99 -4.24 -5.97
N ALA A 42 -17.26 -5.02 -7.02
CA ALA A 42 -16.34 -5.45 -8.08
C ALA A 42 -14.86 -5.51 -7.65
N ASN A 43 -14.55 -6.43 -6.73
CA ASN A 43 -13.20 -6.76 -6.25
C ASN A 43 -12.44 -5.57 -5.65
N GLY A 44 -13.10 -4.79 -4.78
CA GLY A 44 -12.49 -3.63 -4.13
C GLY A 44 -11.24 -3.95 -3.31
N TRP A 45 -11.15 -5.14 -2.72
CA TRP A 45 -9.93 -5.63 -2.04
C TRP A 45 -8.78 -5.81 -3.03
N ASP A 46 -8.98 -6.62 -4.07
CA ASP A 46 -7.94 -6.89 -5.08
C ASP A 46 -7.45 -5.60 -5.74
N LYS A 47 -8.34 -4.63 -5.99
CA LYS A 47 -7.97 -3.32 -6.53
C LYS A 47 -7.13 -2.50 -5.56
N ALA A 48 -7.44 -2.54 -4.27
CA ALA A 48 -6.65 -1.88 -3.25
C ALA A 48 -5.26 -2.49 -3.15
N GLU A 49 -5.16 -3.83 -3.15
CA GLU A 49 -3.89 -4.56 -3.10
C GLU A 49 -3.05 -4.31 -4.35
N LEU A 50 -3.66 -4.38 -5.54
CA LEU A 50 -2.98 -4.11 -6.81
C LEU A 50 -2.44 -2.67 -6.86
N GLN A 51 -3.24 -1.69 -6.43
CA GLN A 51 -2.81 -0.30 -6.39
C GLN A 51 -1.68 -0.11 -5.36
N CYS A 52 -1.79 -0.72 -4.19
CA CYS A 52 -0.76 -0.66 -3.15
C CYS A 52 0.57 -1.24 -3.66
N LYS A 53 0.52 -2.41 -4.30
CA LYS A 53 1.70 -3.04 -4.91
C LYS A 53 2.34 -2.13 -5.96
N ARG A 54 1.54 -1.59 -6.88
CA ARG A 54 2.02 -0.69 -7.94
C ARG A 54 2.71 0.55 -7.37
N LEU A 55 2.15 1.17 -6.33
CA LEU A 55 2.73 2.36 -5.71
C LEU A 55 4.06 2.06 -5.01
N ASN A 56 4.17 0.90 -4.35
CA ASN A 56 5.45 0.46 -3.77
C ASN A 56 6.49 0.15 -4.86
N GLU A 57 6.12 -0.53 -5.95
CA GLU A 57 7.03 -0.76 -7.08
C GLU A 57 7.49 0.55 -7.74
N GLU A 58 6.60 1.52 -7.91
CA GLU A 58 6.94 2.85 -8.45
C GLU A 58 7.88 3.60 -7.51
N TYR A 59 7.66 3.51 -6.20
CA TYR A 59 8.54 4.08 -5.19
C TYR A 59 9.94 3.44 -5.23
N GLU A 60 10.03 2.11 -5.22
CA GLU A 60 11.29 1.37 -5.30
C GLU A 60 12.08 1.72 -6.58
N ARG A 61 11.40 1.77 -7.74
CA ARG A 61 12.02 2.20 -9.01
C ARG A 61 12.50 3.65 -8.97
N GLY A 62 11.77 4.53 -8.30
CA GLY A 62 12.18 5.92 -8.08
C GLY A 62 13.41 6.04 -7.20
N GLN A 63 13.58 5.15 -6.23
CA GLN A 63 14.76 5.12 -5.35
C GLN A 63 15.99 4.49 -6.01
N THR A 64 15.82 3.57 -6.98
CA THR A 64 16.96 2.91 -7.63
C THR A 64 17.70 3.82 -8.63
N ASN A 65 17.07 4.90 -9.07
CA ASN A 65 17.63 5.86 -10.05
C ASN A 65 18.06 7.20 -9.43
N GLY A 66 18.13 7.28 -8.10
CA GLY A 66 18.53 8.48 -7.34
C GLY A 66 19.98 8.44 -6.89
#